data_AF-A0A6N8VP17-F1
#
_entry.id   AF-A0A6N8VP17-F1
#
_cell.length_a   1.000
_cell.length_b   1.000
_cell.length_c   1.000
_cell.angle_alpha   90.00
_cell.angle_beta   90.00
_cell.angle_gamma   90.00
#
_symmetry.space_group_name_H-M   'P 1'
#
loop_
_entity.id
_entity.type
_entity.pdbx_description
1 polymer ?
#
loop_
_entity_poly.entity_id
_entity_poly.type
_entity_poly.pdbx_seq_one_letter_code
_entity_poly.pdbx_strand_id
1 'polypeptide(L)'
;RYFTAKVIAREDDPTIRIRQNLYLRALRTIPELEIHFGMFKRRTVQGRLLAEGNSLHKKRVSIEKFEEKGSDVNIATFMLVDCFQKECDVPVLISNDSDLAEPLRYIKTILKIPVGLVTPATFFTAELKRYSSFQRKISDKQLESSQFPRKLRDNKGEISCPEKWL
;
A
#
# COMPACT_ATOMS: atom_id res chain seq x y z
N ARG A 1 6.42 -3.01 -9.52
CA ARG A 1 6.70 -3.35 -8.10
C ARG A 1 5.45 -3.11 -7.25
N TYR A 2 5.13 -3.99 -6.30
CA TYR A 2 4.02 -3.88 -5.33
C TYR A 2 4.57 -3.96 -3.89
N PHE A 3 4.20 -3.03 -3.03
CA PHE A 3 4.73 -2.90 -1.67
C PHE A 3 3.62 -3.20 -0.66
N THR A 4 3.90 -4.07 0.31
CA THR A 4 2.91 -4.51 1.30
C THR A 4 3.59 -5.12 2.52
N ALA A 5 2.85 -5.41 3.59
CA ALA A 5 3.33 -6.20 4.71
C ALA A 5 2.45 -7.44 4.93
N LYS A 6 3.07 -8.56 5.36
CA LYS A 6 2.31 -9.79 5.67
C LYS A 6 1.51 -9.60 6.95
N VAL A 7 0.19 -9.67 6.85
CA VAL A 7 -0.70 -9.50 7.99
C VAL A 7 -0.55 -10.65 8.99
N ILE A 8 -0.74 -10.31 10.26
CA ILE A 8 -0.79 -11.28 11.36
C ILE A 8 -2.27 -11.65 11.58
N ALA A 9 -2.54 -12.92 11.85
CA ALA A 9 -3.89 -13.39 12.19
C ALA A 9 -4.38 -12.69 13.45
N ARG A 10 -5.67 -12.35 13.47
CA ARG A 10 -6.31 -11.72 14.62
C ARG A 10 -7.34 -12.67 15.21
N GLU A 11 -7.68 -12.49 16.48
CA GLU A 11 -8.70 -13.34 17.13
C GLU A 11 -10.07 -13.20 16.45
N ASP A 12 -10.42 -11.99 16.01
CA ASP A 12 -11.66 -11.69 15.27
C ASP A 12 -11.61 -12.07 13.78
N ASP A 13 -10.42 -12.24 13.21
CA ASP A 13 -10.24 -12.72 11.84
C ASP A 13 -9.03 -13.66 11.69
N PRO A 14 -9.17 -14.94 12.11
CA PRO A 14 -8.07 -15.90 12.07
C PRO A 14 -7.60 -16.23 10.65
N THR A 15 -8.49 -16.09 9.65
CA THR A 15 -8.23 -16.49 8.26
C THR A 15 -7.69 -15.35 7.39
N ILE A 16 -7.51 -14.13 7.94
CA ILE A 16 -7.00 -12.97 7.20
C ILE A 16 -5.68 -13.24 6.47
N ARG A 17 -4.78 -14.00 7.10
CA ARG A 17 -3.49 -14.37 6.50
C ARG A 17 -3.63 -15.33 5.33
N ILE A 18 -4.61 -16.25 5.40
CA ILE A 18 -4.90 -17.18 4.31
C ILE A 18 -5.39 -16.38 3.10
N ARG A 19 -6.35 -15.48 3.30
CA ARG A 19 -6.88 -14.64 2.22
C ARG A 19 -5.78 -13.76 1.62
N GLN A 20 -4.98 -13.06 2.43
CA GLN A 20 -3.87 -12.26 1.91
C GLN A 20 -2.88 -13.12 1.11
N ASN A 21 -2.51 -14.31 1.60
CA ASN A 21 -1.60 -15.19 0.87
C ASN A 21 -2.17 -15.65 -0.49
N LEU A 22 -3.49 -15.88 -0.59
CA LEU A 22 -4.13 -16.19 -1.87
C LEU A 22 -4.02 -15.01 -2.85
N TYR A 23 -4.29 -13.79 -2.40
CA TYR A 23 -4.12 -12.60 -3.24
C TYR A 23 -2.65 -12.38 -3.64
N LEU A 24 -1.70 -12.56 -2.72
CA LEU A 24 -0.28 -12.47 -3.05
C LEU A 24 0.21 -13.61 -3.97
N ARG A 25 -0.46 -14.76 -4.00
CA ARG A 25 -0.21 -15.81 -5.01
C ARG A 25 -0.77 -15.38 -6.36
N ALA A 26 -1.99 -14.86 -6.41
CA ALA A 26 -2.58 -14.33 -7.64
C ALA A 26 -1.74 -13.19 -8.23
N LEU A 27 -1.28 -12.23 -7.42
CA LEU A 27 -0.37 -11.17 -7.89
C LEU A 27 0.92 -11.71 -8.51
N ARG A 28 1.48 -12.81 -7.98
CA ARG A 28 2.69 -13.43 -8.54
C ARG A 28 2.47 -14.08 -9.90
N THR A 29 1.23 -14.22 -10.38
CA THR A 29 0.97 -14.68 -11.75
C THR A 29 1.10 -13.56 -12.78
N ILE A 30 1.21 -12.30 -12.35
CA ILE A 30 1.44 -11.16 -13.26
C ILE A 30 2.92 -11.15 -13.66
N PRO A 31 3.25 -11.24 -14.96
CA PRO A 31 4.62 -11.11 -15.44
C PRO A 31 5.25 -9.80 -14.96
N GLU A 32 6.53 -9.83 -14.59
CA GLU A 32 7.32 -8.65 -14.19
C GLU A 32 6.82 -7.93 -12.91
N LEU A 33 5.84 -8.49 -12.20
CA LEU A 33 5.40 -7.94 -10.92
C LEU A 33 6.24 -8.48 -9.76
N GLU A 34 7.11 -7.62 -9.24
CA GLU A 34 7.84 -7.89 -8.00
C GLU A 34 7.07 -7.42 -6.76
N ILE A 35 7.04 -8.24 -5.71
CA ILE A 35 6.42 -7.90 -4.42
C ILE A 35 7.51 -7.66 -3.37
N HIS A 36 7.52 -6.47 -2.77
CA HIS A 36 8.45 -6.09 -1.70
C HIS A 36 7.71 -6.02 -0.36
N PHE A 37 8.28 -6.66 0.65
CA PHE A 37 7.64 -6.76 1.96
C PHE A 37 8.22 -5.78 2.97
N GLY A 38 7.34 -4.96 3.55
CA GLY A 38 7.57 -4.30 4.83
C GLY A 38 7.30 -5.23 6.02
N MET A 39 7.17 -4.63 7.20
CA MET A 39 6.86 -5.36 8.44
C MET A 39 5.43 -5.10 8.89
N PHE A 40 4.79 -6.12 9.46
CA PHE A 40 3.55 -5.95 10.19
C PHE A 40 3.79 -6.30 11.65
N LYS A 41 3.50 -5.37 12.57
CA LYS A 41 3.79 -5.52 14.00
C LYS A 41 2.50 -5.44 14.80
N ARG A 42 2.32 -6.41 15.70
CA ARG A 42 1.33 -6.37 16.79
C ARG A 42 2.02 -5.82 18.03
N ARG A 43 1.43 -4.79 18.64
CA ARG A 43 1.99 -4.14 19.83
C ARG A 43 0.88 -3.83 20.82
N THR A 44 1.17 -3.98 22.11
CA THR A 44 0.33 -3.43 23.17
C THR A 44 0.83 -2.03 23.48
N VAL A 45 -0.03 -1.02 23.32
CA VAL A 45 0.28 0.38 23.62
C VAL A 45 -0.63 0.90 24.73
N GLN A 46 -0.14 1.85 25.52
CA GLN A 46 -0.92 2.48 26.59
C GLN A 46 -1.54 3.79 26.08
N GLY A 47 -2.83 3.77 25.79
CA GLY A 47 -3.61 4.94 25.38
C GLY A 47 -4.22 5.69 26.57
N ARG A 48 -4.60 6.95 26.35
CA ARG A 48 -5.48 7.69 27.26
C ARG A 48 -6.92 7.52 26.78
N LEU A 49 -7.80 7.08 27.66
CA LEU A 49 -9.22 7.03 27.37
C LEU A 49 -9.76 8.47 27.38
N LEU A 50 -10.30 8.93 26.26
CA LEU A 50 -11.07 10.17 26.20
C LEU A 50 -12.46 9.84 26.76
N ALA A 51 -12.74 10.24 28.00
CA ALA A 51 -14.08 10.10 28.57
C ALA A 51 -14.98 11.21 27.99
N GLU A 52 -16.21 10.88 27.61
CA GLU A 52 -17.25 11.88 27.41
C GLU A 52 -17.64 12.44 28.79
N GLY A 53 -17.43 13.75 28.99
CA GLY A 53 -17.71 14.45 30.25
C GLY A 53 -16.50 14.67 31.16
N ASN A 54 -16.61 15.69 32.03
CA ASN A 54 -15.59 16.31 32.89
C ASN A 54 -15.02 15.39 34.01
N SER A 55 -14.67 14.15 33.69
CA SER A 55 -13.91 13.28 34.60
C SER A 55 -12.45 13.71 34.61
N LEU A 56 -12.00 14.33 35.70
CA LEU A 56 -10.60 14.71 35.94
C LEU A 56 -9.62 13.52 35.97
N HIS A 57 -10.10 12.28 35.89
CA HIS A 57 -9.26 11.09 35.88
C HIS A 57 -9.00 10.59 34.46
N LYS A 58 -7.84 10.96 33.91
CA LYS A 58 -7.31 10.41 32.64
C LYS A 58 -6.97 8.93 32.83
N LYS A 59 -7.95 8.03 32.66
CA LYS A 59 -7.75 6.58 32.70
C LYS A 59 -6.83 6.16 31.55
N ARG A 60 -5.80 5.36 31.87
CA ARG A 60 -4.96 4.71 30.85
C ARG A 60 -5.53 3.33 30.54
N VAL A 61 -5.50 2.94 29.28
CA VAL A 61 -5.98 1.65 28.80
C VAL A 61 -4.93 1.00 27.91
N SER A 62 -4.79 -0.33 28.03
CA SER A 62 -4.00 -1.14 27.11
C SER A 62 -4.78 -1.34 25.82
N ILE A 63 -4.18 -0.99 24.69
CA ILE A 63 -4.77 -1.12 23.35
C ILE A 63 -3.85 -2.03 22.54
N GLU A 64 -4.44 -3.05 21.92
CA GLU A 64 -3.73 -3.80 20.89
C GLU A 64 -3.73 -2.99 19.59
N LYS A 65 -2.53 -2.66 19.10
CA LYS A 65 -2.32 -1.89 17.88
C LYS A 65 -1.59 -2.76 16.86
N PHE A 66 -2.14 -2.80 15.66
CA PHE A 66 -1.51 -3.41 14.49
C PHE A 66 -0.95 -2.29 13.61
N GLU A 67 0.33 -2.36 13.29
CA GLU A 67 1.03 -1.35 12.49
C GLU A 67 1.76 -2.02 11.32
N GLU A 68 1.47 -1.56 10.11
CA GLU A 68 2.35 -1.73 8.96
C GLU A 68 3.53 -0.75 9.08
N LYS A 69 4.74 -1.20 8.74
CA LYS A 69 5.95 -0.36 8.75
C LYS A 69 6.80 -0.62 7.53
N GLY A 70 7.31 0.46 6.95
CA GLY A 70 8.38 0.44 5.95
C GLY A 70 7.91 0.30 4.51
N SER A 71 6.61 0.22 4.24
CA SER A 71 6.11 0.18 2.85
C SER A 71 6.29 1.52 2.16
N ASP A 72 5.98 2.61 2.85
CA ASP A 72 6.29 4.00 2.49
C ASP A 72 7.79 4.21 2.21
N VAL A 73 8.64 3.78 3.15
CA VAL A 73 10.10 3.86 3.02
C VAL A 73 10.58 3.07 1.82
N ASN A 74 10.09 1.84 1.63
CA ASN A 74 10.45 1.00 0.50
C ASN A 74 10.02 1.64 -0.83
N ILE A 75 8.80 2.17 -0.92
CA ILE A 75 8.33 2.86 -2.14
C ILE A 75 9.29 4.01 -2.48
N ALA A 76 9.59 4.88 -1.50
CA ALA A 76 10.48 6.01 -1.70
C ALA A 76 11.88 5.56 -2.12
N THR A 77 12.45 4.56 -1.46
CA THR A 77 13.78 4.03 -1.74
C THR A 77 13.88 3.44 -3.14
N PHE A 78 13.01 2.48 -3.50
CA PHE A 78 13.07 1.83 -4.80
C PHE A 78 12.81 2.82 -5.94
N MET A 79 11.84 3.73 -5.78
CA MET A 79 11.54 4.72 -6.82
C MET A 79 12.72 5.67 -7.07
N LEU A 80 13.44 6.08 -6.01
CA LEU A 80 14.66 6.87 -6.16
C LEU A 80 15.79 6.05 -6.77
N VAL A 81 16.06 4.84 -6.26
CA VAL A 81 17.14 3.96 -6.76
C VAL A 81 16.98 3.67 -8.24
N ASP A 82 15.78 3.25 -8.68
CA ASP A 82 15.49 2.95 -10.09
C ASP A 82 15.77 4.18 -10.98
N CYS A 83 15.41 5.39 -10.51
CA CYS A 83 15.67 6.64 -11.24
C CYS A 83 17.16 7.02 -11.27
N PHE A 84 17.88 6.88 -10.15
CA PHE A 84 19.31 7.18 -10.07
C PHE A 84 20.15 6.23 -10.93
N GLN A 85 19.75 4.96 -10.99
CA GLN A 85 20.39 3.93 -11.81
C GLN A 85 20.00 4.01 -13.28
N LYS A 86 19.05 4.88 -13.64
CA LYS A 86 18.48 5.02 -15.00
C LYS A 86 17.85 3.72 -15.50
N GLU A 87 17.27 2.94 -14.59
CA GLU A 87 16.50 1.73 -14.91
C GLU A 87 15.02 2.06 -15.19
N CYS A 88 14.65 3.33 -15.12
CA CYS A 88 13.29 3.81 -15.33
C CYS A 88 13.30 5.18 -16.05
N ASP A 89 12.54 5.29 -17.13
CA ASP A 89 12.37 6.54 -17.88
C ASP A 89 11.38 7.48 -17.19
N VAL A 90 10.28 6.91 -16.68
CA VAL A 90 9.16 7.64 -16.07
C VAL A 90 8.56 6.81 -14.93
N PRO A 91 8.91 7.09 -13.66
CA PRO A 91 8.28 6.41 -12.54
C PRO A 91 6.83 6.86 -12.40
N VAL A 92 5.95 5.91 -12.06
CA VAL A 92 4.55 6.16 -11.75
C VAL A 92 4.28 5.75 -10.31
N LEU A 93 3.90 6.71 -9.47
CA LEU A 93 3.45 6.44 -8.11
C LEU A 93 1.94 6.16 -8.11
N ILE A 94 1.54 4.99 -7.63
CA ILE A 94 0.13 4.66 -7.36
C ILE A 94 -0.12 4.79 -5.86
N SER A 95 -0.43 6.00 -5.39
CA SER A 95 -0.70 6.31 -3.99
C SER A 95 -1.35 7.69 -3.84
N ASN A 96 -1.90 7.98 -2.66
CA ASN A 96 -2.31 9.33 -2.27
C ASN A 96 -1.65 9.79 -0.96
N ASP A 97 -0.62 9.09 -0.52
CA ASP A 97 0.12 9.37 0.72
C ASP A 97 1.06 10.56 0.54
N SER A 98 0.83 11.64 1.30
CA SER A 98 1.62 12.88 1.26
C SER A 98 3.08 12.67 1.63
N ASP A 99 3.40 11.64 2.43
CA ASP A 99 4.77 11.40 2.89
C ASP A 99 5.72 11.04 1.73
N LEU A 100 5.16 10.62 0.59
CA LEU A 100 5.90 10.34 -0.65
C LEU A 100 6.14 11.58 -1.52
N ALA A 101 5.77 12.79 -1.09
CA ALA A 101 6.02 14.01 -1.87
C ALA A 101 7.51 14.32 -2.05
N GLU A 102 8.33 14.00 -1.04
CA GLU A 102 9.76 14.29 -1.07
C GLU A 102 10.54 13.47 -2.11
N PRO A 103 10.38 12.13 -2.23
CA PRO A 103 11.00 11.40 -3.34
C PRO A 103 10.54 11.90 -4.71
N LEU A 104 9.25 12.26 -4.87
CA LEU A 104 8.75 12.89 -6.10
C LEU A 104 9.48 14.21 -6.40
N ARG A 105 9.67 15.06 -5.39
CA ARG A 105 10.41 16.33 -5.52
C ARG A 105 11.83 16.10 -6.01
N TYR A 106 12.55 15.13 -5.45
CA TYR A 106 13.92 14.82 -5.86
C TYR A 106 13.97 14.35 -7.32
N ILE A 107 13.12 13.41 -7.70
CA ILE A 107 13.08 12.88 -9.07
C ILE A 107 12.75 13.99 -10.07
N LYS A 108 11.74 14.80 -9.78
CA LYS A 108 11.31 15.88 -10.69
C LYS A 108 12.30 17.03 -10.77
N THR A 109 12.84 17.48 -9.63
CA THR A 109 13.61 18.73 -9.58
C THR A 109 15.12 18.54 -9.68
N ILE A 110 15.66 17.43 -9.17
CA ILE A 110 17.09 17.12 -9.18
C ILE A 110 17.44 16.24 -10.38
N LEU A 111 16.74 15.11 -10.52
CA LEU A 111 16.99 14.18 -11.64
C LEU A 111 16.38 14.66 -12.96
N LYS A 112 15.48 15.65 -12.92
CA LYS A 112 14.75 16.19 -14.09
C LYS A 112 13.93 15.12 -14.83
N ILE A 113 13.56 14.05 -14.15
CA ILE A 113 12.75 12.96 -14.69
C ILE A 113 11.27 13.30 -14.49
N PRO A 114 10.40 13.17 -15.51
CA PRO A 114 8.96 13.33 -15.32
C PRO A 114 8.41 12.21 -14.43
N VAL A 115 7.46 12.55 -13.56
CA VAL A 115 6.85 11.59 -12.62
C VAL A 115 5.34 11.52 -12.81
N GLY A 116 4.80 10.32 -12.94
CA GLY A 116 3.35 10.10 -12.98
C GLY A 116 2.77 9.92 -11.58
N LEU A 117 1.59 10.49 -11.35
CA LEU A 117 0.80 10.22 -10.14
C LEU A 117 -0.52 9.56 -10.52
N VAL A 118 -0.80 8.40 -9.96
CA VAL A 118 -2.04 7.66 -10.15
C VAL A 118 -2.68 7.39 -8.80
N THR A 119 -3.99 7.57 -8.70
CA THR A 119 -4.70 7.30 -7.45
C THR A 119 -6.11 6.76 -7.70
N PRO A 120 -6.59 5.79 -6.90
CA PRO A 120 -8.00 5.44 -6.85
C PRO A 120 -8.82 6.43 -6.02
N ALA A 121 -8.18 7.37 -5.32
CA ALA A 121 -8.89 8.37 -4.51
C ALA A 121 -9.67 9.37 -5.39
N THR A 122 -10.71 9.97 -4.80
CA THR A 122 -11.54 10.98 -5.47
C THR A 122 -10.81 12.31 -5.70
N PHE A 123 -9.66 12.51 -5.06
CA PHE A 123 -8.80 13.68 -5.20
C PHE A 123 -7.32 13.30 -5.20
N PHE A 124 -6.47 14.24 -5.59
CA PHE A 124 -5.02 14.10 -5.50
C PHE A 124 -4.51 15.01 -4.38
N THR A 125 -3.69 14.46 -3.49
CA THR A 125 -3.01 15.20 -2.42
C THR A 125 -2.14 16.32 -3.01
N ALA A 126 -2.26 17.54 -2.48
CA ALA A 126 -1.68 18.74 -3.08
C ALA A 126 -0.14 18.68 -3.18
N GLU A 127 0.48 18.11 -2.16
CA GLU A 127 1.92 17.89 -2.04
C GLU A 127 2.43 16.96 -3.16
N LEU A 128 1.70 15.89 -3.47
CA LEU A 128 2.03 14.99 -4.58
C LEU A 128 1.80 15.66 -5.93
N LYS A 129 0.68 16.40 -6.09
CA LYS A 129 0.38 17.11 -7.34
C LYS A 129 1.51 18.05 -7.74
N ARG A 130 2.05 18.78 -6.76
CA ARG A 130 3.12 19.78 -6.97
C ARG A 130 4.35 19.21 -7.68
N TYR A 131 4.67 17.94 -7.46
CA TYR A 131 5.87 17.30 -8.01
C TYR A 131 5.58 16.25 -9.09
N SER A 132 4.31 15.96 -9.35
CA SER A 132 3.89 15.12 -10.46
C SER A 132 3.84 15.89 -11.79
N SER A 133 4.29 15.27 -12.86
CA SER A 133 4.26 15.82 -14.23
C SER A 133 2.93 15.55 -14.94
N PHE A 134 2.25 14.47 -14.56
CA PHE A 134 0.90 14.16 -15.01
C PHE A 134 0.17 13.38 -13.92
N GLN A 135 -1.16 13.45 -13.95
CA GLN A 135 -2.01 12.77 -12.97
C GLN A 135 -3.10 11.98 -13.67
N ARG A 136 -3.44 10.79 -13.14
CA ARG A 136 -4.55 9.97 -13.64
C ARG A 136 -5.31 9.34 -12.49
N LYS A 137 -6.64 9.40 -12.57
CA LYS A 137 -7.51 8.66 -11.64
C LYS A 137 -7.72 7.25 -12.16
N ILE A 138 -7.77 6.28 -11.24
CA ILE A 138 -8.28 4.95 -11.54
C ILE A 138 -9.80 5.02 -11.43
N SER A 139 -10.51 4.71 -12.51
CA SER A 139 -11.98 4.64 -12.51
C SER A 139 -12.49 3.28 -12.07
N ASP A 140 -13.74 3.23 -11.58
CA ASP A 140 -14.39 1.99 -11.16
C ASP A 140 -14.44 0.96 -12.30
N LYS A 141 -14.74 1.40 -13.53
CA LYS A 141 -14.71 0.54 -14.73
C LYS A 141 -13.34 -0.11 -14.95
N GLN A 142 -12.25 0.63 -14.70
CA GLN A 142 -10.90 0.07 -14.82
C GLN A 142 -10.59 -0.93 -13.70
N LEU A 143 -11.09 -0.69 -12.48
CA LEU A 143 -10.95 -1.64 -11.38
C LEU A 143 -11.72 -2.93 -11.68
N GLU A 144 -12.95 -2.82 -12.16
CA GLU A 144 -13.78 -3.96 -12.58
C GLU A 144 -13.12 -4.78 -13.68
N SER A 145 -12.58 -4.11 -14.71
CA SER A 145 -11.90 -4.80 -15.83
C SER A 145 -10.54 -5.38 -15.46
N SER A 146 -9.96 -4.99 -14.32
CA SER A 146 -8.63 -5.43 -13.86
C SER A 146 -8.71 -6.49 -12.75
N GLN A 147 -9.90 -7.06 -12.49
CA GLN A 147 -10.03 -8.17 -11.56
C GLN A 147 -9.44 -9.45 -12.13
N PHE A 148 -8.85 -10.26 -11.26
CA PHE A 148 -8.47 -11.62 -11.63
C PHE A 148 -9.71 -12.47 -11.93
N PRO A 149 -9.60 -13.48 -12.81
CA PRO A 149 -10.57 -14.56 -12.90
C PRO A 149 -10.85 -15.21 -11.54
N ARG A 150 -12.08 -15.71 -11.33
CA ARG A 150 -12.48 -16.37 -10.07
C ARG A 150 -11.62 -17.57 -9.69
N LYS A 151 -11.01 -18.21 -10.70
CA LYS A 151 -10.07 -19.32 -10.56
C LYS A 151 -8.82 -19.01 -11.37
N LEU A 152 -7.67 -19.17 -10.73
CA LEU A 152 -6.34 -19.02 -11.31
C LEU A 152 -5.53 -20.28 -11.03
N ARG A 153 -4.42 -20.44 -11.74
CA ARG A 153 -3.46 -21.52 -11.48
C ARG A 153 -2.05 -20.95 -11.40
N ASP A 154 -1.30 -21.38 -10.39
CA ASP A 154 0.14 -21.16 -10.29
C ASP A 154 0.87 -22.50 -10.22
N ASN A 155 2.19 -22.48 -10.00
CA ASN A 155 3.00 -23.68 -9.84
C ASN A 155 2.67 -24.52 -8.59
N LYS A 156 1.85 -24.02 -7.66
CA LYS A 156 1.39 -24.71 -6.45
C LYS A 156 -0.04 -25.24 -6.58
N GLY A 157 -0.73 -24.97 -7.69
CA GLY A 157 -2.07 -25.47 -7.98
C GLY A 157 -3.10 -24.37 -8.19
N GLU A 158 -4.37 -24.70 -7.98
CA GLU A 158 -5.50 -23.77 -8.15
C GLU A 158 -5.51 -22.70 -7.04
N ILE A 159 -5.91 -21.48 -7.41
CA ILE A 159 -6.18 -20.36 -6.51
C ILE A 159 -7.63 -19.95 -6.79
N SER A 160 -8.49 -20.06 -5.77
CA SER A 160 -9.88 -19.64 -5.86
C SER A 160 -10.09 -18.34 -5.09
N CYS A 161 -10.90 -17.43 -5.65
CA CYS A 161 -11.28 -16.19 -4.98
C CYS A 161 -12.03 -16.52 -3.67
N PRO A 162 -11.58 -15.99 -2.51
CA PRO A 162 -12.28 -16.15 -1.24
C PRO A 162 -13.73 -15.64 -1.29
N GLU A 163 -14.68 -16.39 -0.70
CA GLU A 163 -16.10 -16.01 -0.65
C GLU A 163 -16.34 -14.66 0.03
N LYS A 164 -15.57 -14.31 1.06
CA LYS A 164 -15.67 -13.03 1.79
C LYS A 164 -15.34 -11.80 0.92
N TRP A 165 -14.85 -11.99 -0.31
CA TRP A 165 -14.53 -10.91 -1.26
C TRP A 165 -15.51 -10.84 -2.44
N LEU A 166 -16.51 -11.73 -2.47
CA LEU A 166 -17.64 -11.69 -3.39
C LEU A 166 -18.79 -10.88 -2.77
#